data_AF-A0A0Q5M5W9-F1
#
_entry.id   AF-A0A0Q5M5W9-F1
#
_cell.length_a   1.000
_cell.length_b   1.000
_cell.length_c   1.000
_cell.angle_alpha   90.00
_cell.angle_beta   90.00
_cell.angle_gamma   90.00
#
_symmetry.space_group_name_H-M   'P 1'
#
loop_
_entity.id
_entity.type
_entity.pdbx_description
1 polymer ?
#
loop_
_entity_poly.entity_id
_entity_poly.type
_entity_poly.pdbx_seq_one_letter_code
_entity_poly.pdbx_strand_id
1 'polypeptide(L)'
;MQTTVLAVHRDGEHRFSKEPVPSIVLEAGLGVVGDAHYGRTVQHRSRAKVDPEQPNLRQVHLISASLLDHLLERGFVVAAGELGENVTLQSAPGLQWEDLIALPVGTQLRFARGPVLELTGLRNPCSQIDRFQRGLMAATLDRDAAGNLVRKTGVMAVVLEGGAIEGGDTVELRLPAAPHRAMECV
;
A
#
# COMPACT_ATOMS: atom_id res chain seq x y z
N MET A 1 0.97 -10.71 -14.35
CA MET A 1 0.35 -9.37 -14.54
C MET A 1 1.45 -8.34 -14.40
N GLN A 2 1.38 -7.21 -15.10
CA GLN A 2 2.44 -6.20 -15.10
C GLN A 2 1.84 -4.80 -15.01
N THR A 3 2.53 -3.92 -14.30
CA THR A 3 2.26 -2.47 -14.26
C THR A 3 3.59 -1.71 -14.17
N THR A 4 3.54 -0.39 -14.00
CA THR A 4 4.68 0.45 -13.66
C THR A 4 4.42 1.22 -12.37
N VAL A 5 5.48 1.70 -11.75
CA VAL A 5 5.38 2.68 -10.66
C VAL A 5 5.01 4.03 -11.23
N LEU A 6 3.91 4.63 -10.77
CA LEU A 6 3.55 6.00 -11.12
C LEU A 6 4.40 6.99 -10.32
N ALA A 7 4.44 6.83 -9.00
CA ALA A 7 5.16 7.70 -8.08
C ALA A 7 5.56 6.96 -6.80
N VAL A 8 6.58 7.47 -6.12
CA VAL A 8 7.03 6.99 -4.83
C VAL A 8 7.09 8.12 -3.81
N HIS A 9 6.82 7.78 -2.56
CA HIS A 9 6.64 8.74 -1.49
C HIS A 9 7.25 8.23 -0.20
N ARG A 10 7.72 9.15 0.63
CA ARG A 10 8.16 8.84 2.00
C ARG A 10 7.87 10.01 2.90
N ASP A 11 7.73 9.71 4.18
CA ASP A 11 7.78 10.74 5.21
C ASP A 11 8.49 10.21 6.44
N GLY A 12 9.51 10.93 6.91
CA GLY A 12 10.24 10.60 8.14
C GLY A 12 9.48 10.95 9.41
N GLU A 13 8.42 11.75 9.29
CA GLU A 13 7.49 12.03 10.37
C GLU A 13 6.24 11.14 10.27
N HIS A 14 5.57 10.85 11.39
CA HIS A 14 4.31 10.09 11.38
C HIS A 14 3.11 10.95 10.91
N ARG A 15 3.28 11.74 9.84
CA ARG A 15 2.17 12.47 9.22
C ARG A 15 1.33 11.51 8.38
N PHE A 16 0.10 11.94 8.06
CA PHE A 16 -0.85 11.11 7.33
C PHE A 16 -0.46 10.96 5.86
N SER A 17 -0.21 12.08 5.19
CA SER A 17 0.22 12.15 3.80
C SER A 17 1.75 12.07 3.70
N LYS A 18 2.24 11.59 2.56
CA LYS A 18 3.68 11.51 2.25
C LYS A 18 4.01 12.41 1.08
N GLU A 19 5.21 12.98 1.13
CA GLU A 19 5.70 13.84 0.06
C GLU A 19 6.27 12.98 -1.08
N PRO A 20 6.04 13.38 -2.35
CA PRO A 20 6.64 12.70 -3.48
C PRO A 20 8.15 12.90 -3.49
N VAL A 21 8.87 11.83 -3.81
CA VAL A 21 10.34 11.86 -3.96
C VAL A 21 10.74 11.21 -5.29
N PRO A 22 11.91 11.56 -5.85
CA PRO A 22 12.36 10.96 -7.10
C PRO A 22 12.57 9.44 -6.99
N SER A 23 13.02 8.97 -5.82
CA SER A 23 13.28 7.57 -5.53
C SER A 23 13.10 7.25 -4.04
N ILE A 24 12.81 5.99 -3.74
CA ILE A 24 12.87 5.42 -2.39
C ILE A 24 13.83 4.23 -2.37
N VAL A 25 14.44 3.97 -1.22
CA VAL A 25 15.29 2.79 -1.00
C VAL A 25 14.59 1.86 -0.03
N LEU A 26 14.46 0.60 -0.42
CA LEU A 26 13.93 -0.47 0.41
C LEU A 26 15.05 -1.26 1.09
N GLU A 27 14.85 -1.58 2.36
CA GLU A 27 15.72 -2.50 3.10
C GLU A 27 14.92 -3.73 3.56
N ALA A 28 15.49 -4.91 3.31
CA ALA A 28 14.83 -6.19 3.56
C ALA A 28 14.42 -6.34 5.03
N GLY A 29 13.15 -6.66 5.25
CA GLY A 29 12.56 -6.81 6.58
C GLY A 29 12.41 -5.52 7.38
N LEU A 30 12.70 -4.34 6.81
CA LEU A 30 12.62 -3.04 7.50
C LEU A 30 11.67 -2.05 6.83
N GLY A 31 11.56 -2.07 5.50
CA GLY A 31 10.71 -1.13 4.76
C GLY A 31 11.48 -0.02 4.06
N VAL A 32 10.85 1.15 3.97
CA VAL A 32 11.38 2.31 3.24
C VAL A 32 12.37 3.10 4.11
N VAL A 33 13.63 3.22 3.67
CA VAL A 33 14.67 3.97 4.39
C VAL A 33 14.26 5.43 4.56
N GLY A 34 14.25 5.87 5.81
CA GLY A 34 13.86 7.24 6.20
C GLY A 34 12.36 7.48 6.28
N ASP A 35 11.53 6.44 6.16
CA ASP A 35 10.10 6.53 6.46
C ASP A 35 9.82 6.28 7.95
N ALA A 36 8.81 6.92 8.51
CA ALA A 36 8.38 6.74 9.90
C ALA A 36 7.93 5.30 10.21
N HIS A 37 7.61 4.50 9.19
CA HIS A 37 7.24 3.09 9.36
C HIS A 37 8.42 2.12 9.15
N TYR A 38 9.64 2.63 9.02
CA TYR A 38 10.86 1.85 8.91
C TYR A 38 11.20 1.13 10.22
N GLY A 39 11.29 -0.20 10.18
CA GLY A 39 11.74 -0.98 11.33
C GLY A 39 11.24 -2.43 11.32
N ARG A 40 11.93 -3.28 12.10
CA ARG A 40 11.65 -4.72 12.20
C ARG A 40 10.31 -5.01 12.87
N THR A 41 9.95 -4.21 13.87
CA THR A 41 8.75 -4.37 14.67
C THR A 41 7.72 -3.28 14.35
N VAL A 42 6.50 -3.45 14.84
CA VAL A 42 5.40 -2.50 14.63
C VAL A 42 5.83 -1.07 14.92
N GLN A 43 5.81 -0.23 13.89
CA GLN A 43 6.09 1.21 14.00
C GLN A 43 4.82 2.04 14.22
N HIS A 44 3.64 1.45 14.05
CA HIS A 44 2.39 2.17 14.24
C HIS A 44 2.11 2.40 15.73
N ARG A 45 2.15 3.67 16.15
CA ARG A 45 2.08 4.10 17.57
C ARG A 45 0.93 3.48 18.37
N SER A 46 -0.24 3.22 17.77
CA SER A 46 -1.35 2.60 18.50
C SER A 46 -1.16 1.10 18.76
N ARG A 47 -0.50 0.39 17.84
CA ARG A 47 -0.28 -1.06 17.94
C ARG A 47 0.97 -1.38 18.76
N ALA A 48 2.01 -0.56 18.67
CA ALA A 48 3.20 -0.67 19.52
C ALA A 48 2.86 -0.51 21.01
N LYS A 49 1.78 0.20 21.36
CA LYS A 49 1.26 0.27 22.73
C LYS A 49 0.65 -1.04 23.22
N VAL A 50 0.17 -1.89 22.32
CA VAL A 50 -0.43 -3.19 22.64
C VAL A 50 0.68 -4.23 22.81
N ASP A 51 1.54 -4.36 21.80
CA ASP A 51 2.73 -5.21 21.87
C ASP A 51 3.79 -4.67 20.87
N PRO A 52 4.92 -4.14 21.37
CA PRO A 52 5.97 -3.53 20.55
C PRO A 52 6.88 -4.54 19.85
N GLU A 53 6.82 -5.84 20.20
CA GLU A 53 7.68 -6.88 19.62
C GLU A 53 7.06 -7.53 18.38
N GLN A 54 5.79 -7.22 18.06
CA GLN A 54 5.12 -7.74 16.87
C GLN A 54 5.91 -7.41 15.60
N PRO A 55 6.05 -8.37 14.66
CA PRO A 55 6.66 -8.12 13.36
C PRO A 55 5.97 -6.98 12.60
N ASN A 56 6.76 -6.15 11.93
CA ASN A 56 6.22 -5.11 11.06
C ASN A 56 5.68 -5.72 9.77
N LEU A 57 4.36 -5.94 9.70
CA LEU A 57 3.67 -6.36 8.46
C LEU A 57 3.34 -5.17 7.55
N ARG A 58 3.71 -3.96 7.95
CA ARG A 58 3.29 -2.68 7.38
C ARG A 58 4.49 -1.86 6.88
N GLN A 59 5.48 -2.54 6.31
CA GLN A 59 6.75 -1.93 5.91
C GLN A 59 6.61 -1.02 4.68
N VAL A 60 5.73 -1.38 3.74
CA VAL A 60 5.44 -0.60 2.54
C VAL A 60 3.93 -0.60 2.30
N HIS A 61 3.36 0.59 2.09
CA HIS A 61 1.96 0.77 1.70
C HIS A 61 1.86 1.05 0.19
N LEU A 62 0.97 0.35 -0.51
CA LEU A 62 0.75 0.50 -1.95
C LEU A 62 -0.72 0.75 -2.27
N ILE A 63 -0.98 1.67 -3.21
CA ILE A 63 -2.28 1.85 -3.85
C ILE A 63 -2.14 1.84 -5.37
N SER A 64 -3.25 1.68 -6.09
CA SER A 64 -3.31 1.89 -7.54
C SER A 64 -3.82 3.29 -7.86
N ALA A 65 -3.31 3.91 -8.92
CA ALA A 65 -3.77 5.21 -9.41
C ALA A 65 -5.27 5.21 -9.72
N SER A 66 -5.86 4.08 -10.12
CA SER A 66 -7.30 4.00 -10.37
C SER A 66 -8.15 4.12 -9.11
N LEU A 67 -7.58 3.96 -7.92
CA LEU A 67 -8.26 4.35 -6.68
C LEU A 67 -8.47 5.86 -6.65
N LEU A 68 -7.46 6.64 -7.06
CA LEU A 68 -7.52 8.09 -7.07
C LEU A 68 -8.57 8.57 -8.09
N ASP A 69 -8.60 7.97 -9.29
CA ASP A 69 -9.63 8.24 -10.30
C ASP A 69 -11.04 7.93 -9.76
N HIS A 70 -11.20 6.76 -9.13
CA HIS A 70 -12.46 6.34 -8.52
C HIS A 70 -12.93 7.25 -7.37
N LEU A 71 -12.00 7.87 -6.64
CA LEU A 71 -12.30 8.87 -5.61
C LEU A 71 -12.67 10.22 -6.24
N LEU A 72 -11.99 10.62 -7.32
CA LEU A 72 -12.30 11.83 -8.09
C LEU A 72 -13.72 11.79 -8.66
N GLU A 73 -14.15 10.65 -9.21
CA GLU A 73 -15.52 10.42 -9.67
C GLU A 73 -16.57 10.60 -8.57
N ARG A 74 -16.17 10.41 -7.31
CA ARG A 74 -17.01 10.62 -6.12
C ARG A 74 -16.90 12.02 -5.52
N GLY A 75 -16.19 12.94 -6.20
CA GLY A 75 -16.01 14.32 -5.79
C GLY A 75 -14.86 14.54 -4.80
N PHE A 76 -13.96 13.56 -4.62
CA PHE A 76 -12.79 13.69 -3.75
C PHE A 76 -11.53 13.90 -4.59
N VAL A 77 -10.87 15.05 -4.42
CA VAL A 77 -9.59 15.34 -5.08
C VAL A 77 -8.47 14.87 -4.15
N VAL A 78 -7.82 13.77 -4.51
CA VAL A 78 -6.72 13.16 -3.75
C VAL A 78 -5.58 12.85 -4.70
N ALA A 79 -4.40 13.40 -4.43
CA ALA A 79 -3.18 13.16 -5.18
C ALA A 79 -2.42 11.93 -4.66
N ALA A 80 -1.50 11.43 -5.48
CA ALA A 80 -0.57 10.38 -5.08
C ALA A 80 0.25 10.81 -3.85
N GLY A 81 0.37 9.93 -2.87
CA GLY A 81 1.04 10.13 -1.58
C GLY A 81 0.10 10.63 -0.49
N GLU A 82 -1.06 11.21 -0.83
CA GLU A 82 -1.93 11.85 0.14
C GLU A 82 -2.68 10.86 1.04
N LEU A 83 -2.86 9.61 0.59
CA LEU A 83 -3.39 8.52 1.41
C LEU A 83 -2.32 7.80 2.24
N GLY A 84 -1.09 8.31 2.21
CA GLY A 84 0.04 7.81 2.98
C GLY A 84 0.69 6.56 2.40
N GLU A 85 0.46 6.27 1.12
CA GLU A 85 1.18 5.20 0.42
C GLU A 85 2.64 5.55 0.17
N ASN A 86 3.49 4.53 0.13
CA ASN A 86 4.87 4.66 -0.31
C ASN A 86 5.00 4.50 -1.81
N VAL A 87 4.12 3.68 -2.43
CA VAL A 87 4.15 3.39 -3.86
C VAL A 87 2.75 3.55 -4.43
N THR A 88 2.60 4.45 -5.40
CA THR A 88 1.42 4.52 -6.25
C THR A 88 1.73 3.75 -7.53
N LEU A 89 1.00 2.67 -7.79
CA LEU A 89 1.10 1.90 -9.03
C LEU A 89 0.28 2.56 -10.13
N GLN A 90 0.75 2.50 -11.37
CA GLN A 90 -0.02 2.91 -12.53
C GLN A 90 -1.23 1.99 -12.72
N SER A 91 -2.35 2.56 -13.16
CA SER A 91 -3.52 1.79 -13.61
C SER A 91 -3.14 0.94 -14.82
N ALA A 92 -3.40 -0.36 -14.76
CA ALA A 92 -3.14 -1.28 -15.87
C ALA A 92 -4.32 -2.25 -16.07
N PRO A 93 -4.54 -2.78 -17.28
CA PRO A 93 -5.56 -3.80 -17.51
C PRO A 93 -5.38 -5.00 -16.59
N GLY A 94 -6.42 -5.34 -15.83
CA GLY A 94 -6.37 -6.42 -14.83
C GLY A 94 -5.56 -6.11 -13.57
N LEU A 95 -5.22 -4.83 -13.34
CA LEU A 95 -4.63 -4.35 -12.09
C LEU A 95 -5.17 -2.97 -11.71
N GLN A 96 -6.51 -2.87 -11.65
CA GLN A 96 -7.19 -1.74 -11.04
C GLN A 96 -7.15 -1.84 -9.51
N TRP A 97 -7.72 -0.87 -8.78
CA TRP A 97 -7.67 -0.86 -7.32
C TRP A 97 -8.38 -2.09 -6.72
N GLU A 98 -9.48 -2.54 -7.34
CA GLU A 98 -10.25 -3.71 -6.95
C GLU A 98 -9.46 -5.01 -7.18
N ASP A 99 -8.71 -5.09 -8.27
CA ASP A 99 -7.84 -6.23 -8.57
C ASP A 99 -6.70 -6.29 -7.55
N LEU A 100 -6.08 -5.14 -7.24
CA LEU A 100 -4.97 -5.05 -6.29
C LEU A 100 -5.36 -5.53 -4.89
N ILE A 101 -6.54 -5.13 -4.38
CA ILE A 101 -7.00 -5.58 -3.06
C ILE A 101 -7.53 -7.03 -3.07
N ALA A 102 -7.88 -7.57 -4.24
CA ALA A 102 -8.32 -8.95 -4.40
C ALA A 102 -7.16 -9.96 -4.57
N LEU A 103 -5.92 -9.48 -4.70
CA LEU A 103 -4.74 -10.36 -4.77
C LEU A 103 -4.61 -11.23 -3.51
N PRO A 104 -4.09 -12.45 -3.63
CA PRO A 104 -3.85 -13.28 -2.47
C PRO A 104 -2.67 -12.75 -1.63
N VAL A 105 -2.75 -13.01 -0.32
CA VAL A 105 -1.60 -12.84 0.58
C VAL A 105 -0.42 -13.68 0.06
N GLY A 106 0.80 -13.15 0.12
CA GLY A 106 1.99 -13.78 -0.45
C GLY A 106 2.20 -13.48 -1.93
N THR A 107 1.37 -12.65 -2.57
CA THR A 107 1.67 -12.13 -3.92
C THR A 107 2.95 -11.31 -3.87
N GLN A 108 3.86 -11.58 -4.79
CA GLN A 108 5.12 -10.85 -4.89
C GLN A 108 5.06 -9.79 -5.99
N LEU A 109 5.55 -8.60 -5.69
CA LEU A 109 5.77 -7.52 -6.64
C LEU A 109 7.27 -7.42 -6.86
N ARG A 110 7.72 -7.78 -8.07
CA ARG A 110 9.13 -7.80 -8.47
C ARG A 110 9.40 -6.58 -9.33
N PHE A 111 10.24 -5.68 -8.82
CA PHE A 111 10.59 -4.44 -9.49
C PHE A 111 11.77 -4.68 -10.44
N ALA A 112 11.78 -4.01 -11.58
CA ALA A 112 12.77 -4.23 -12.65
C ALA A 112 14.24 -4.08 -12.20
N ARG A 113 14.47 -3.29 -11.14
CA ARG A 113 15.80 -2.99 -10.60
C ARG A 113 16.25 -3.93 -9.48
N GLY A 114 15.48 -4.99 -9.19
CA GLY A 114 15.83 -5.99 -8.19
C GLY A 114 14.89 -6.09 -6.98
N PRO A 115 14.35 -4.98 -6.41
CA PRO A 115 13.54 -5.09 -5.20
C PRO A 115 12.36 -6.03 -5.33
N VAL A 116 12.02 -6.71 -4.23
CA VAL A 116 10.87 -7.61 -4.15
C VAL A 116 10.08 -7.31 -2.91
N LEU A 117 8.80 -7.03 -3.09
CA LEU A 117 7.81 -6.89 -2.03
C LEU A 117 6.89 -8.10 -1.99
N GLU A 118 6.46 -8.50 -0.80
CA GLU A 118 5.44 -9.53 -0.61
C GLU A 118 4.23 -8.93 0.11
N LEU A 119 3.04 -9.10 -0.49
CA LEU A 119 1.80 -8.61 0.09
C LEU A 119 1.43 -9.37 1.36
N THR A 120 1.16 -8.64 2.43
CA THR A 120 0.81 -9.20 3.75
C THR A 120 -0.65 -9.02 4.10
N GLY A 121 -1.29 -7.95 3.61
CA GLY A 121 -2.68 -7.68 3.96
C GLY A 121 -3.24 -6.38 3.39
N LEU A 122 -4.48 -6.08 3.74
CA LEU A 122 -5.16 -4.84 3.40
C LEU A 122 -4.81 -3.74 4.41
N ARG A 123 -4.63 -2.51 3.91
CA ARG A 123 -4.51 -1.35 4.79
C ARG A 123 -5.89 -1.06 5.41
N ASN A 124 -5.94 -0.95 6.74
CA ASN A 124 -7.19 -0.60 7.43
C ASN A 124 -7.48 0.91 7.37
N PRO A 125 -8.66 1.34 6.90
CA PRO A 125 -9.08 2.73 6.99
C PRO A 125 -9.11 3.26 8.43
N CYS A 126 -8.72 4.52 8.62
CA CYS A 126 -8.70 5.16 9.94
C CYS A 126 -9.26 6.58 9.89
N SER A 127 -9.55 7.14 11.07
CA SER A 127 -10.09 8.50 11.22
C SER A 127 -9.17 9.62 10.70
N GLN A 128 -7.90 9.33 10.37
CA GLN A 128 -7.03 10.32 9.72
C GLN A 128 -7.50 10.64 8.29
N ILE A 129 -8.12 9.68 7.59
CA ILE A 129 -8.65 9.89 6.23
C ILE A 129 -9.76 10.95 6.27
N ASP A 130 -10.69 10.84 7.22
CA ASP A 130 -11.80 11.77 7.32
C ASP A 130 -11.36 13.15 7.86
N ARG A 131 -10.25 13.19 8.62
CA ARG A 131 -9.60 14.44 9.03
C ARG A 131 -8.88 15.14 7.88
N PHE A 132 -8.32 14.37 6.94
CA PHE A 132 -7.72 14.90 5.72
C PHE A 132 -8.80 15.50 4.81
N GLN A 133 -9.88 14.76 4.54
CA GLN A 133 -11.03 15.25 3.80
C GLN A 133 -12.32 14.61 4.31
N ARG A 134 -13.27 15.44 4.75
CA ARG A 134 -14.53 14.98 5.32
C ARG A 134 -15.33 14.12 4.32
N GLY A 135 -15.78 12.96 4.75
CA GLY A 135 -16.52 11.98 3.94
C GLY A 135 -15.62 10.99 3.19
N LEU A 136 -14.32 11.24 3.10
CA LEU A 136 -13.40 10.41 2.31
C LEU A 136 -13.28 9.01 2.89
N MET A 137 -13.31 8.87 4.21
CA MET A 137 -13.25 7.54 4.84
C MET A 137 -14.43 6.66 4.37
N ALA A 138 -15.64 7.21 4.31
CA ALA A 138 -16.82 6.48 3.84
C ALA A 138 -16.70 6.10 2.36
N ALA A 139 -16.13 6.97 1.52
CA ALA A 139 -15.90 6.69 0.10
C ALA A 139 -14.91 5.52 -0.15
N THR A 140 -14.00 5.29 0.81
CA THR A 140 -13.04 4.18 0.76
C THR A 140 -13.57 2.85 1.32
N LEU A 141 -14.83 2.81 1.73
CA LEU A 141 -15.51 1.61 2.20
C LEU A 141 -16.62 1.21 1.22
N ASP A 142 -16.87 -0.08 1.12
CA ASP A 142 -18.01 -0.62 0.35
C ASP A 142 -18.48 -1.96 0.92
N ARG A 143 -19.50 -2.54 0.30
CA ARG A 143 -19.88 -3.93 0.51
C ARG A 143 -19.91 -4.70 -0.80
N ASP A 144 -19.41 -5.94 -0.76
CA ASP A 144 -19.57 -6.86 -1.88
C ASP A 144 -21.01 -7.41 -1.95
N ALA A 145 -21.29 -8.22 -2.98
CA ALA A 145 -22.60 -8.82 -3.18
C ALA A 145 -23.05 -9.76 -2.04
N ALA A 146 -22.11 -10.29 -1.26
CA ALA A 146 -22.38 -11.10 -0.07
C ALA A 146 -22.50 -10.25 1.21
N GLY A 147 -22.37 -8.93 1.11
CA GLY A 147 -22.44 -7.99 2.22
C GLY A 147 -21.14 -7.83 3.00
N ASN A 148 -20.03 -8.45 2.58
CA ASN A 148 -18.74 -8.32 3.25
C ASN A 148 -18.14 -6.93 3.03
N LEU A 149 -17.44 -6.43 4.04
CA LEU A 149 -16.84 -5.10 4.00
C LEU A 149 -15.61 -5.07 3.06
N VAL A 150 -15.69 -4.24 2.02
CA VAL A 150 -14.58 -3.96 1.10
C VAL A 150 -13.86 -2.69 1.56
N ARG A 151 -12.54 -2.75 1.64
CA ARG A 151 -11.68 -1.62 1.99
C ARG A 151 -10.81 -1.28 0.81
N LYS A 152 -10.99 -0.08 0.25
CA LYS A 152 -10.35 0.33 -1.00
C LYS A 152 -8.97 0.95 -0.80
N THR A 153 -8.51 1.08 0.44
CA THR A 153 -7.33 1.88 0.79
C THR A 153 -5.99 1.18 0.54
N GLY A 154 -5.93 0.27 -0.43
CA GLY A 154 -4.70 -0.41 -0.82
C GLY A 154 -4.24 -1.53 0.09
N VAL A 155 -2.98 -1.92 -0.13
CA VAL A 155 -2.36 -3.14 0.39
C VAL A 155 -1.07 -2.80 1.14
N MET A 156 -0.74 -3.64 2.12
CA MET A 156 0.50 -3.58 2.87
C MET A 156 1.42 -4.70 2.41
N ALA A 157 2.72 -4.43 2.44
CA ALA A 157 3.74 -5.38 2.06
C ALA A 157 4.94 -5.34 3.01
N VAL A 158 5.72 -6.43 2.95
CA VAL A 158 7.06 -6.53 3.53
C VAL A 158 8.10 -6.59 2.42
N VAL A 159 9.32 -6.13 2.73
CA VAL A 159 10.45 -6.16 1.80
C VAL A 159 11.16 -7.50 1.92
N LEU A 160 11.16 -8.29 0.85
CA LEU A 160 11.94 -9.52 0.74
C LEU A 160 13.36 -9.23 0.24
N GLU A 161 13.46 -8.42 -0.82
CA GLU A 161 14.74 -8.01 -1.43
C GLU A 161 14.78 -6.48 -1.50
N GLY A 162 15.86 -5.89 -0.98
CA GLY A 162 16.06 -4.44 -0.92
C GLY A 162 16.60 -3.84 -2.22
N GLY A 163 16.61 -2.51 -2.28
CA GLY A 163 17.12 -1.74 -3.42
C GLY A 163 16.29 -0.48 -3.70
N ALA A 164 16.67 0.26 -4.73
CA ALA A 164 15.99 1.49 -5.11
C ALA A 164 14.78 1.24 -6.00
N ILE A 165 13.72 2.02 -5.80
CA ILE A 165 12.54 2.09 -6.66
C ILE A 165 12.33 3.55 -7.08
N GLU A 166 12.02 3.76 -8.36
CA GLU A 166 11.77 5.06 -8.98
C GLU A 166 10.45 5.05 -9.77
N GLY A 167 9.94 6.26 -10.07
CA GLY A 167 8.84 6.42 -11.02
C GLY A 167 9.21 5.82 -12.40
N GLY A 168 8.29 5.08 -12.99
CA GLY A 168 8.49 4.39 -14.27
C GLY A 168 9.04 2.96 -14.16
N ASP A 169 9.48 2.52 -12.97
CA ASP A 169 9.96 1.15 -12.79
C ASP A 169 8.86 0.14 -13.13
N THR A 170 9.20 -0.84 -13.96
CA THR A 170 8.29 -1.96 -14.25
C THR A 170 8.13 -2.83 -13.02
N VAL A 171 6.89 -3.24 -12.77
CA VAL A 171 6.51 -4.14 -11.66
C VAL A 171 5.82 -5.37 -12.23
N GLU A 172 6.42 -6.53 -12.00
CA GLU A 172 5.81 -7.82 -12.31
C GLU A 172 5.17 -8.42 -11.06
N LEU A 173 3.92 -8.86 -11.19
CA LEU A 173 3.19 -9.54 -10.12
C LEU A 173 3.24 -11.06 -10.30
N ARG A 174 3.68 -11.75 -9.26
CA ARG A 174 3.72 -13.22 -9.16
C ARG A 174 2.81 -13.70 -8.04
N LEU A 175 1.79 -14.48 -8.40
CA LEU A 175 0.88 -15.10 -7.43
C LEU A 175 1.59 -16.24 -6.69
N PRO A 176 1.24 -16.49 -5.41
CA PRO A 176 1.72 -17.67 -4.69
C PRO A 176 1.12 -18.95 -5.29
N ALA A 177 1.68 -20.11 -4.92
CA ALA A 177 1.08 -21.38 -5.28
C ALA A 177 -0.33 -21.53 -4.67
N ALA A 178 -1.22 -22.22 -5.38
CA ALA A 178 -2.54 -22.55 -4.88
C ALA A 178 -2.47 -23.50 -3.66
N PRO A 179 -3.45 -23.46 -2.73
CA PRO A 179 -4.66 -22.62 -2.76
C PRO A 179 -4.39 -21.17 -2.33
N HIS A 180 -5.03 -20.22 -3.04
CA HIS A 180 -4.97 -18.80 -2.72
C HIS A 180 -5.74 -18.48 -1.43
N ARG A 181 -5.19 -17.58 -0.61
CA ARG A 181 -5.84 -17.03 0.59
C ARG A 181 -6.04 -15.53 0.42
N ALA A 182 -7.23 -15.05 0.75
CA ALA A 182 -7.55 -13.62 0.71
C ALA A 182 -6.72 -12.86 1.75
N MET A 183 -6.42 -11.60 1.46
CA MET A 183 -5.77 -10.70 2.40
C MET A 183 -6.74 -10.24 3.49
N GLU A 184 -6.24 -10.17 4.73
CA GLU A 184 -6.95 -9.58 5.87
C GLU A 184 -6.36 -8.22 6.24
N CYS A 185 -7.05 -7.46 7.10
CA CYS A 185 -6.48 -6.22 7.62
C CYS A 185 -5.34 -6.49 8.61
N VAL A 186 -4.12 -6.29 8.15
CA VAL A 186 -2.94 -6.14 9.01
C VAL A 186 -2.86 -4.74 9.54
#